data_AF-A0A075G8K7-F1
#
_entry.id   AF-A0A075G8K7-F1
#
_cell.length_a   1.000
_cell.length_b   1.000
_cell.length_c   1.000
_cell.angle_alpha   90.00
_cell.angle_beta   90.00
_cell.angle_gamma   90.00
#
_symmetry.space_group_name_H-M   'P 1'
#
loop_
_entity.id
_entity.type
_entity.pdbx_description
1 polymer ?
#
loop_
_entity_poly.entity_id
_entity_poly.type
_entity_poly.pdbx_seq_one_letter_code
_entity_poly.pdbx_strand_id
1 'polypeptide(L)'
;MDDVMQWLEMTKITFDEIVVVDENYLKGNLDYNIFVDDSPIQVMEIANLDKVALVYDQPWNNHIISRNNLIRVKNFTEVISYIKDYEFRNQ
;
A
#
# COMPACT_ATOMS: atom_id res chain seq x y z
N MET A 1 2.07 -10.29 16.86
CA MET A 1 0.64 -10.11 16.53
C MET A 1 -0.02 -9.23 17.57
N ASP A 2 0.21 -9.54 18.85
CA ASP A 2 -0.32 -8.80 20.00
C ASP A 2 -0.03 -7.29 19.96
N ASP A 3 1.19 -6.88 19.59
CA ASP A 3 1.56 -5.45 19.55
C ASP A 3 0.78 -4.64 18.51
N VAL A 4 0.53 -5.21 17.32
CA VAL A 4 -0.22 -4.53 16.24
C VAL A 4 -1.69 -4.39 16.64
N MET A 5 -2.29 -5.46 17.19
CA MET A 5 -3.68 -5.42 17.65
C MET A 5 -3.86 -4.43 18.80
N GLN A 6 -2.95 -4.43 19.77
CA GLN A 6 -2.98 -3.48 20.88
C GLN A 6 -2.85 -2.03 20.39
N TRP A 7 -1.97 -1.77 19.43
CA TRP A 7 -1.82 -0.44 18.84
C TRP A 7 -3.09 0.01 18.10
N LEU A 8 -3.74 -0.90 17.35
CA LEU A 8 -5.00 -0.60 16.67
C LEU A 8 -6.14 -0.31 17.66
N GLU A 9 -6.24 -1.07 18.75
CA GLU A 9 -7.22 -0.81 19.82
C GLU A 9 -7.02 0.56 20.48
N MET A 10 -5.77 0.93 20.74
CA MET A 10 -5.43 2.22 21.34
C MET A 10 -5.73 3.40 20.41
N THR A 11 -5.45 3.26 19.12
CA THR A 11 -5.57 4.33 18.13
C THR A 11 -6.99 4.50 17.58
N LYS A 12 -7.85 3.48 17.72
CA LYS A 12 -9.24 3.48 17.23
C LYS A 12 -9.36 3.77 15.74
N ILE A 13 -8.34 3.39 14.96
CA ILE A 13 -8.39 3.44 13.51
C ILE A 13 -9.41 2.40 13.05
N THR A 14 -10.32 2.80 12.18
CA THR A 14 -11.31 1.90 11.58
C THR A 14 -10.71 1.23 10.36
N PHE A 15 -11.01 -0.05 10.21
CA PHE A 15 -10.59 -0.89 9.09
C PHE A 15 -11.65 -1.99 8.90
N ASP A 16 -11.75 -2.53 7.69
CA ASP A 16 -12.67 -3.64 7.40
C ASP A 16 -12.08 -4.99 7.82
N GLU A 17 -10.78 -5.22 7.50
CA GLU A 17 -10.10 -6.49 7.76
C GLU A 17 -8.63 -6.29 8.17
N ILE A 18 -8.08 -7.26 8.90
CA ILE A 18 -6.64 -7.41 9.14
C ILE A 18 -6.19 -8.72 8.51
N VAL A 19 -5.27 -8.62 7.56
CA VAL A 19 -4.67 -9.78 6.90
C VAL A 19 -3.21 -9.90 7.35
N VAL A 20 -2.91 -10.99 8.06
CA VAL A 20 -1.53 -11.37 8.44
C VAL A 20 -1.12 -12.54 7.56
N VAL A 21 0.05 -12.43 6.94
CA VAL A 21 0.61 -13.47 6.06
C VAL A 21 1.94 -13.94 6.61
N ASP A 22 2.31 -15.18 6.30
CA ASP A 22 3.61 -15.74 6.66
C ASP A 22 4.76 -14.97 5.98
N GLU A 23 5.96 -15.03 6.56
CA GLU A 23 7.16 -14.34 6.04
C GLU A 23 7.49 -14.68 4.58
N ASN A 24 7.13 -15.88 4.14
CA ASN A 24 7.39 -16.39 2.79
C ASN A 24 6.22 -16.13 1.83
N TYR A 25 5.11 -15.57 2.32
CA TYR A 25 3.95 -15.29 1.50
C TYR A 25 4.10 -13.93 0.81
N LEU A 26 4.05 -13.94 -0.51
CA LEU A 26 4.08 -12.72 -1.31
C LEU A 26 2.76 -11.97 -1.13
N LYS A 27 2.80 -10.79 -0.51
CA LYS A 27 1.59 -9.95 -0.30
C LYS A 27 0.88 -9.63 -1.61
N GLY A 28 1.58 -9.68 -2.74
CA GLY A 28 1.00 -9.50 -4.07
C GLY A 28 -0.02 -10.56 -4.47
N ASN A 29 -0.03 -11.73 -3.84
CA ASN A 29 -0.98 -12.81 -4.16
C ASN A 29 -2.39 -12.61 -3.57
N LEU A 30 -2.59 -11.65 -2.66
CA LEU A 30 -3.92 -11.34 -2.12
C LEU A 30 -4.80 -10.69 -3.19
N ASP A 31 -6.12 -10.68 -3.02
CA ASP A 31 -7.03 -10.04 -3.98
C ASP A 31 -7.23 -8.56 -3.65
N TYR A 32 -6.50 -7.69 -4.34
CA TYR A 32 -6.62 -6.23 -4.24
C TYR A 32 -6.06 -5.56 -5.50
N ASN A 33 -6.51 -4.34 -5.79
CA ASN A 33 -6.06 -3.55 -6.93
C ASN A 33 -4.91 -2.58 -6.59
N ILE A 34 -4.96 -1.96 -5.40
CA ILE A 34 -4.07 -0.89 -4.97
C ILE A 34 -3.40 -1.30 -3.65
N PHE A 35 -2.08 -1.15 -3.57
CA PHE A 35 -1.27 -1.35 -2.38
C PHE A 35 -0.58 -0.06 -1.98
N VAL A 36 -0.54 0.27 -0.69
CA VAL A 36 0.11 1.48 -0.17
C VAL A 36 1.09 1.08 0.93
N ASP A 37 2.37 1.43 0.76
CA ASP A 37 3.43 1.10 1.73
C ASP A 37 4.61 2.07 1.51
N ASP A 38 5.45 2.25 2.53
CA ASP A 38 6.67 3.04 2.45
C ASP A 38 7.93 2.19 2.23
N SER A 39 7.82 0.87 2.36
CA SER A 39 8.89 -0.09 2.14
C SER A 39 9.24 -0.23 0.66
N PRO A 40 10.47 0.14 0.23
CA PRO A 40 10.92 -0.01 -1.15
C PRO A 40 10.79 -1.43 -1.68
N ILE A 41 11.05 -2.44 -0.84
CA ILE A 41 11.01 -3.84 -1.24
C ILE A 41 9.56 -4.24 -1.54
N GLN A 42 8.63 -3.92 -0.63
CA GLN A 42 7.23 -4.29 -0.79
C GLN A 42 6.61 -3.63 -2.01
N VAL A 43 6.74 -2.30 -2.16
CA VAL A 43 6.10 -1.58 -3.28
C VAL A 43 6.65 -2.00 -4.64
N MET A 44 7.95 -2.30 -4.72
CA MET A 44 8.57 -2.79 -5.96
C MET A 44 8.10 -4.21 -6.31
N GLU A 45 8.00 -5.10 -5.33
CA GLU A 45 7.45 -6.45 -5.51
C GLU A 45 6.02 -6.38 -6.04
N ILE A 46 5.17 -5.56 -5.42
CA ILE A 46 3.77 -5.40 -5.86
C ILE A 46 3.68 -4.83 -7.27
N ALA A 47 4.47 -3.80 -7.58
CA ALA A 47 4.51 -3.23 -8.92
C ALA A 47 5.02 -4.23 -9.99
N ASN A 48 5.89 -5.18 -9.63
CA ASN A 48 6.34 -6.22 -10.57
C ASN A 48 5.29 -7.31 -10.81
N LEU A 49 4.22 -7.36 -10.00
CA LEU A 49 3.06 -8.23 -10.16
C LEU A 49 1.88 -7.51 -10.85
N ASP A 50 2.16 -6.44 -11.60
CA ASP A 50 1.20 -5.65 -12.38
C ASP A 50 0.06 -4.99 -11.58
N LYS A 51 0.17 -4.95 -10.26
CA LYS A 51 -0.75 -4.22 -9.39
C LYS A 51 -0.32 -2.76 -9.23
N VAL A 52 -1.24 -1.90 -8.81
CA VAL A 52 -0.89 -0.52 -8.48
C VAL A 52 -0.23 -0.48 -7.10
N ALA A 53 1.00 0.00 -7.04
CA ALA A 53 1.74 0.26 -5.82
C ALA A 53 1.91 1.77 -5.62
N LEU A 54 1.28 2.31 -4.57
CA LEU A 54 1.49 3.69 -4.12
C LEU A 54 2.64 3.70 -3.12
N VAL A 55 3.75 4.35 -3.49
CA VAL A 55 4.91 4.53 -2.62
C VAL A 55 4.64 5.74 -1.73
N TYR A 56 4.38 5.50 -0.45
CA TYR A 56 4.22 6.59 0.50
C TYR A 56 5.57 7.27 0.76
N ASP A 57 5.66 8.58 0.49
CA ASP A 57 6.91 9.33 0.47
C ASP A 57 7.61 9.33 1.83
N GLN A 58 8.80 8.73 1.90
CA GLN A 58 9.64 8.69 3.10
C GLN A 58 11.12 8.81 2.72
N PRO A 59 11.99 9.34 3.61
CA PRO A 59 13.39 9.58 3.28
C PRO A 59 14.16 8.37 2.72
N TRP A 60 13.84 7.15 3.19
CA TRP A 60 14.52 5.92 2.78
C TRP A 60 14.11 5.42 1.38
N ASN A 61 12.99 5.88 0.84
CA ASN A 61 12.49 5.45 -0.47
C ASN A 61 12.66 6.50 -1.58
N ASN A 62 13.39 7.59 -1.33
CA ASN A 62 13.65 8.69 -2.27
C ASN A 62 14.32 8.25 -3.59
N HIS A 63 15.02 7.12 -3.61
CA HIS A 63 15.66 6.57 -4.80
C HIS A 63 14.67 5.91 -5.77
N ILE A 64 13.42 5.65 -5.34
CA ILE A 64 12.40 5.05 -6.20
C ILE A 64 11.86 6.08 -7.18
N ILE A 65 11.96 5.77 -8.47
CA ILE A 65 11.43 6.60 -9.56
C ILE A 65 10.05 6.06 -9.93
N SER A 66 9.04 6.93 -9.91
CA SER A 66 7.68 6.57 -10.32
C SER A 66 7.61 6.09 -11.77
N ARG A 67 6.74 5.13 -12.05
CA ARG A 67 6.44 4.57 -13.38
C ARG A 67 4.99 4.08 -13.43
N ASN A 68 4.54 3.60 -14.59
CA ASN A 68 3.19 3.09 -14.89
C ASN A 68 2.28 2.79 -13.68
N ASN A 69 2.62 1.75 -12.91
CA ASN A 69 1.86 1.26 -11.77
C ASN A 69 2.60 1.44 -10.41
N LEU A 70 3.69 2.21 -10.38
CA LEU A 70 4.45 2.53 -9.18
C LEU A 70 4.46 4.04 -8.98
N ILE A 71 3.65 4.53 -8.04
CA ILE A 71 3.23 5.92 -8.00
C ILE A 71 3.56 6.50 -6.64
N ARG A 72 4.46 7.49 -6.60
CA ARG A 72 4.77 8.20 -5.35
C ARG A 72 3.60 9.07 -4.91
N VAL A 73 3.24 8.97 -3.64
CA VAL A 73 2.22 9.79 -2.96
C VAL A 73 2.81 10.39 -1.69
N LYS A 74 2.61 11.67 -1.44
CA LYS A 74 3.25 12.39 -0.32
C LYS A 74 2.46 12.38 0.98
N ASN A 75 1.19 12.03 0.91
CA ASN A 75 0.25 12.10 2.03
C ASN A 75 -1.03 11.33 1.71
N PHE A 76 -1.89 11.14 2.72
CA PHE A 76 -3.17 10.44 2.58
C PHE A 76 -4.18 11.15 1.66
N THR A 77 -4.11 12.48 1.49
CA THR A 77 -4.98 13.19 0.54
C THR A 77 -4.70 12.73 -0.89
N GLU A 78 -3.43 12.56 -1.25
CA GLU A 78 -3.03 12.03 -2.56
C GLU A 78 -3.42 10.56 -2.73
N VAL A 79 -3.29 9.75 -1.67
CA VAL A 79 -3.78 8.35 -1.66
C VAL A 79 -5.27 8.29 -1.97
N ILE A 80 -6.09 9.08 -1.26
CA ILE A 80 -7.54 9.10 -1.43
C ILE A 80 -7.93 9.62 -2.82
N SER A 81 -7.24 10.66 -3.31
CA SER A 81 -7.47 11.17 -4.67
C SER A 81 -7.21 10.10 -5.71
N TYR A 82 -6.10 9.38 -5.58
CA TYR A 82 -5.75 8.32 -6.52
C TYR A 82 -6.78 7.18 -6.54
N ILE A 83 -7.22 6.72 -5.36
CA ILE A 83 -8.22 5.65 -5.23
C ILE A 83 -9.52 6.06 -5.93
N LYS A 84 -10.02 7.28 -5.68
CA LYS A 84 -11.23 7.80 -6.33
C LYS A 84 -11.10 7.87 -7.84
N ASP A 85 -9.96 8.36 -8.34
CA ASP A 85 -9.71 8.43 -9.77
C ASP A 85 -9.60 7.03 -10.40
N TYR A 86 -9.04 6.06 -9.66
CA TYR A 86 -8.97 4.66 -10.09
C TYR A 86 -10.36 4.04 -10.18
N GLU A 87 -11.21 4.22 -9.17
CA GLU A 87 -12.59 3.73 -9.19
C GLU A 87 -13.38 4.34 -10.35
N PHE A 88 -13.26 5.65 -10.59
CA PHE A 88 -13.96 6.32 -11.69
C PHE A 88 -13.56 5.79 -13.08
N ARG A 89 -12.29 5.40 -13.27
CA ARG A 89 -11.80 4.84 -14.54
C ARG A 89 -12.20 3.39 -14.78
N ASN A 90 -12.54 2.65 -13.73
CA ASN A 90 -12.83 1.21 -13.78
C ASN A 90 -14.31 0.88 -13.49
N GLN A 91 -15.18 1.90 -13.45
CA GLN A 91 -16.64 1.77 -13.57
C GLN A 91 -17.04 1.65 -15.04
#